data_AF-A0A8T4NMN2-F1
#
_entry.id   AF-A0A8T4NMN2-F1
#
_cell.length_a   1.000
_cell.length_b   1.000
_cell.length_c   1.000
_cell.angle_alpha   90.00
_cell.angle_beta   90.00
_cell.angle_gamma   90.00
#
_symmetry.space_group_name_H-M   'P 1'
#
loop_
_entity.id
_entity.type
_entity.pdbx_description
1 polymer ?
#
loop_
_entity_poly.entity_id
_entity_poly.type
_entity_poly.pdbx_seq_one_letter_code
_entity_poly.pdbx_strand_id
1 'polypeptide(L)'
;MKKSVISKEQKVVLSKTYGWIILIGLVILDASLDIIFAEGKGLESPVWKPIANFLGVNNPLFLTPLIMIIFYFGVKGGAWLSKKVDKIPTQAEELVLTTLVIVYGVFVLWLISVYLFNFTLIKNHLYLIPILIIIGIAYSWWAEKKLKK
;
A
#
# COMPACT_ATOMS: atom_id res chain seq x y z
N MET A 1 -33.75 20.22 -25.73
CA MET A 1 -32.61 19.31 -25.48
C MET A 1 -32.05 19.58 -24.10
N LYS A 2 -32.37 18.74 -23.10
CA LYS A 2 -31.76 18.83 -21.76
C LYS A 2 -30.32 18.34 -21.87
N LYS A 3 -29.34 19.21 -21.62
CA LYS A 3 -27.95 18.81 -21.38
C LYS A 3 -27.97 17.88 -20.16
N SER A 4 -27.72 16.59 -20.36
CA SER A 4 -27.38 15.69 -19.27
C SER A 4 -26.06 16.19 -18.69
N VAL A 5 -26.15 16.86 -17.55
CA VAL A 5 -24.98 17.08 -16.68
C VAL A 5 -24.60 15.69 -16.18
N ILE A 6 -23.72 15.01 -16.92
CA ILE A 6 -23.01 13.87 -16.39
C ILE A 6 -22.16 14.46 -15.26
N SER A 7 -22.67 14.38 -14.03
CA SER A 7 -21.83 14.55 -12.86
C SER A 7 -20.72 13.52 -13.02
N LYS A 8 -19.51 13.98 -13.39
CA LYS A 8 -18.30 13.23 -13.08
C LYS A 8 -18.27 13.15 -11.56
N GLU A 9 -18.93 12.14 -11.01
CA GLU A 9 -18.68 11.72 -9.64
C GLU A 9 -17.18 11.48 -9.58
N GLN A 10 -16.45 12.39 -8.92
CA GLN A 10 -15.05 12.18 -8.62
C GLN A 10 -14.99 10.89 -7.82
N LYS A 11 -14.55 9.80 -8.45
CA LYS A 11 -14.24 8.57 -7.74
C LYS A 11 -13.09 8.88 -6.79
N VAL A 12 -13.45 9.11 -5.53
CA VAL A 12 -12.53 9.52 -4.45
C VAL A 12 -11.55 8.39 -4.14
N VAL A 13 -12.00 7.14 -4.31
CA VAL A 13 -11.25 5.91 -4.02
C VAL A 13 -11.16 5.04 -5.27
N LEU A 14 -10.13 4.19 -5.33
CA LEU A 14 -10.03 3.17 -6.37
C LEU A 14 -11.17 2.15 -6.22
N SER A 15 -11.58 1.55 -7.34
CA SER A 15 -12.42 0.37 -7.25
C SER A 15 -11.63 -0.75 -6.57
N LYS A 16 -12.33 -1.62 -5.83
CA LYS A 16 -11.71 -2.77 -5.16
C LYS A 16 -10.83 -3.59 -6.10
N THR A 17 -11.32 -3.87 -7.31
CA THR A 17 -10.57 -4.63 -8.32
C THR A 17 -9.27 -3.94 -8.72
N TYR A 18 -9.31 -2.65 -9.06
CA TYR A 18 -8.10 -1.92 -9.45
C TYR A 18 -7.14 -1.73 -8.28
N GLY A 19 -7.66 -1.46 -7.07
CA GLY A 19 -6.84 -1.34 -5.87
C GLY A 19 -6.02 -2.61 -5.60
N TRP A 20 -6.65 -3.80 -5.69
CA TRP A 20 -5.94 -5.06 -5.51
C TRP A 20 -4.95 -5.35 -6.62
N ILE A 21 -5.31 -5.10 -7.88
CA ILE A 21 -4.39 -5.30 -9.02
C ILE A 21 -3.14 -4.43 -8.85
N ILE A 22 -3.32 -3.14 -8.53
CA ILE A 22 -2.19 -2.23 -8.32
C ILE A 22 -1.36 -2.67 -7.11
N LEU A 23 -2.00 -3.04 -6.00
CA LEU A 23 -1.28 -3.48 -4.81
C LEU A 23 -0.44 -4.75 -5.07
N ILE A 24 -0.99 -5.74 -5.76
CA ILE A 24 -0.24 -6.94 -6.17
C ILE A 24 0.97 -6.55 -7.02
N GLY A 25 0.77 -5.67 -8.02
CA GLY A 25 1.85 -5.17 -8.85
C GLY A 25 2.95 -4.48 -8.05
N LEU A 26 2.58 -3.66 -7.05
CA LEU A 26 3.53 -2.99 -6.18
C LEU A 26 4.31 -3.98 -5.30
N VAL A 27 3.67 -5.02 -4.75
CA VAL A 27 4.35 -6.02 -3.89
C VAL A 27 5.32 -6.86 -4.71
N ILE A 28 4.92 -7.28 -5.92
CA ILE A 28 5.82 -7.99 -6.83
C ILE A 28 7.00 -7.09 -7.18
N LEU A 29 6.75 -5.81 -7.46
CA LEU A 29 7.80 -4.86 -7.81
C LEU A 29 8.77 -4.65 -6.63
N ASP A 30 8.27 -4.48 -5.41
CA ASP A 30 9.08 -4.38 -4.19
C ASP A 30 10.00 -5.61 -4.02
N ALA A 31 9.43 -6.81 -4.05
CA ALA A 31 10.19 -8.05 -3.96
C ALA A 31 11.22 -8.20 -5.11
N SER A 32 10.88 -7.74 -6.31
CA SER A 32 11.78 -7.75 -7.46
C SER A 32 12.94 -6.77 -7.27
N LEU A 33 12.68 -5.58 -6.75
CA LEU A 33 13.70 -4.57 -6.44
C LEU A 33 14.64 -5.07 -5.34
N ASP A 34 14.13 -5.75 -4.31
CA ASP A 34 14.96 -6.36 -3.26
C ASP A 34 15.91 -7.43 -3.82
N ILE A 35 15.45 -8.25 -4.75
CA ILE A 35 16.30 -9.26 -5.41
C ILE A 35 17.37 -8.58 -6.27
N ILE A 36 16.99 -7.60 -7.09
CA ILE A 36 17.89 -6.98 -8.08
C ILE A 36 18.94 -6.09 -7.41
N PHE A 37 18.54 -5.30 -6.41
CA PHE A 37 19.40 -4.25 -5.85
C PHE A 37 19.90 -4.53 -4.44
N ALA A 38 19.24 -5.42 -3.69
CA ALA A 38 19.62 -5.78 -2.33
C ALA A 38 19.95 -7.27 -2.17
N GLU A 39 20.04 -8.03 -3.26
CA GLU A 39 20.38 -9.46 -3.28
C GLU A 39 19.46 -10.32 -2.38
N GLY A 40 18.22 -9.88 -2.16
CA GLY A 40 17.26 -10.58 -1.30
C GLY A 40 17.43 -10.34 0.21
N LYS A 41 18.26 -9.36 0.61
CA LYS A 41 18.52 -9.03 2.03
C LYS A 41 17.27 -8.62 2.81
N GLY A 42 16.16 -8.26 2.15
CA GLY A 42 14.87 -8.05 2.82
C GLY A 42 14.43 -9.26 3.66
N LEU A 43 14.77 -10.48 3.24
CA LEU A 43 14.51 -11.72 3.98
C LEU A 43 15.30 -11.83 5.28
N GLU A 44 16.42 -11.13 5.42
CA GLU A 44 17.26 -11.19 6.62
C GLU A 44 16.71 -10.32 7.76
N SER A 45 15.67 -9.51 7.50
CA SER A 45 15.08 -8.66 8.52
C SER A 45 14.55 -9.48 9.71
N PRO A 46 14.54 -8.92 10.93
CA PRO A 46 14.08 -9.63 12.12
C PRO A 46 12.65 -10.17 12.04
N VAL A 47 11.82 -9.54 11.21
CA VAL A 47 10.42 -9.94 10.98
C VAL A 47 10.34 -11.08 9.96
N TRP A 48 11.06 -10.97 8.84
CA TRP A 48 10.93 -11.92 7.73
C TRP A 48 11.81 -13.16 7.89
N LYS A 49 12.98 -13.06 8.52
CA LYS A 49 13.93 -14.17 8.65
C LYS A 49 13.36 -15.42 9.35
N PRO A 50 12.62 -15.30 10.48
CA PRO A 50 12.01 -16.48 11.10
C PRO A 50 10.97 -17.16 10.20
N ILE A 51 10.19 -16.36 9.47
CA ILE A 51 9.13 -16.83 8.58
C ILE A 51 9.75 -17.52 7.35
N ALA A 52 10.75 -16.88 6.75
CA ALA A 52 11.49 -17.41 5.61
C ALA A 52 12.14 -18.75 5.93
N ASN A 53 12.80 -18.85 7.09
CA ASN A 53 13.41 -20.09 7.57
C ASN A 53 12.37 -21.18 7.83
N PHE A 54 11.23 -20.84 8.44
CA PHE A 54 10.16 -21.79 8.70
C PHE A 54 9.55 -22.36 7.41
N LEU A 55 9.42 -21.53 6.37
CA LEU A 55 8.87 -21.91 5.08
C LEU A 55 9.92 -22.46 4.09
N GLY A 56 11.21 -22.44 4.44
CA GLY A 56 12.30 -22.84 3.53
C GLY A 56 12.43 -21.93 2.31
N VAL A 57 12.05 -20.65 2.43
CA VAL A 57 12.06 -19.69 1.32
C VAL A 57 13.35 -18.86 1.36
N ASN A 58 14.05 -18.83 0.23
CA ASN A 58 15.29 -18.06 0.03
C ASN A 58 15.14 -16.91 -0.99
N ASN A 59 13.97 -16.77 -1.61
CA ASN A 59 13.70 -15.72 -2.59
C ASN A 59 12.46 -14.91 -2.13
N PRO A 60 12.60 -13.57 -1.94
CA PRO A 60 11.52 -12.71 -1.46
C PRO A 60 10.22 -12.81 -2.27
N LEU A 61 10.28 -13.08 -3.58
CA LEU A 61 9.09 -13.19 -4.42
C LEU A 61 8.14 -14.30 -3.95
N PHE A 62 8.66 -15.39 -3.40
CA PHE A 62 7.82 -16.48 -2.89
C PHE A 62 7.08 -16.13 -1.59
N LEU A 63 7.47 -15.05 -0.89
CA LEU A 63 6.69 -14.52 0.23
C LEU A 63 5.55 -13.59 -0.21
N THR A 64 5.50 -13.20 -1.49
CA THR A 64 4.44 -12.32 -2.02
C THR A 64 3.02 -12.82 -1.70
N PRO A 65 2.67 -14.11 -1.88
CA PRO A 65 1.33 -14.59 -1.52
C PRO A 65 1.00 -14.41 -0.04
N LEU A 66 1.98 -14.63 0.86
CA LEU A 66 1.81 -14.43 2.30
C LEU A 66 1.60 -12.96 2.64
N ILE A 67 2.39 -12.06 2.03
CA ILE A 67 2.24 -10.61 2.19
C ILE A 67 0.85 -10.16 1.73
N MET A 68 0.37 -10.70 0.60
CA MET A 68 -0.97 -10.39 0.10
C MET A 68 -2.07 -10.86 1.06
N ILE A 69 -1.91 -12.01 1.72
CA ILE A 69 -2.84 -12.48 2.76
C ILE A 69 -2.84 -11.51 3.96
N ILE A 70 -1.67 -11.06 4.40
CA ILE A 70 -1.55 -10.08 5.49
C ILE A 70 -2.28 -8.78 5.11
N PHE A 71 -2.06 -8.27 3.89
CA PHE A 71 -2.75 -7.08 3.40
C PHE A 71 -4.26 -7.28 3.26
N TYR A 72 -4.72 -8.46 2.84
CA TYR A 72 -6.14 -8.79 2.80
C TYR A 72 -6.79 -8.64 4.18
N PHE A 73 -6.21 -9.24 5.21
CA PHE A 73 -6.72 -9.11 6.57
C PHE A 73 -6.59 -7.68 7.12
N GLY A 74 -5.49 -6.98 6.79
CA GLY A 74 -5.30 -5.57 7.15
C GLY A 74 -6.38 -4.66 6.56
N VAL A 75 -6.71 -4.82 5.28
CA VAL A 75 -7.77 -4.06 4.61
C VAL A 75 -9.13 -4.39 5.21
N LYS A 76 -9.44 -5.67 5.44
CA LYS A 76 -10.71 -6.09 6.05
C LYS A 76 -10.87 -5.56 7.48
N GLY A 77 -9.84 -5.72 8.31
CA GLY A 77 -9.81 -5.23 9.68
C GLY A 77 -9.89 -3.71 9.77
N GLY A 78 -9.11 -3.02 8.94
CA GLY A 78 -9.13 -1.55 8.84
C GLY A 78 -10.50 -1.04 8.39
N ALA A 79 -11.12 -1.66 7.40
CA ALA A 79 -12.44 -1.27 6.94
C ALA A 79 -13.53 -1.50 8.00
N TRP A 80 -13.41 -2.57 8.78
CA TRP A 80 -14.29 -2.80 9.93
C TRP A 80 -14.13 -1.70 10.99
N LEU A 81 -12.90 -1.31 11.31
CA LEU A 81 -12.62 -0.20 12.21
C LEU A 81 -13.19 1.12 11.67
N SER A 82 -12.97 1.46 10.41
CA SER A 82 -13.50 2.69 9.80
C SER A 82 -15.03 2.72 9.75
N LYS A 83 -15.68 1.57 9.58
CA LYS A 83 -17.14 1.48 9.72
C LYS A 83 -17.60 1.76 11.15
N LYS A 84 -16.88 1.20 12.14
CA LYS A 84 -17.29 1.23 13.55
C LYS A 84 -16.97 2.55 14.25
N VAL A 85 -15.78 3.09 14.01
CA VAL A 85 -15.25 4.29 14.68
C VAL A 85 -15.56 5.53 13.84
N ASP A 86 -15.17 5.50 12.57
CA ASP A 86 -15.28 6.67 11.70
C ASP A 86 -16.67 6.80 11.07
N LYS A 87 -17.56 5.82 11.24
CA LYS A 87 -18.93 5.81 10.69
C LYS A 87 -18.94 6.03 9.17
N ILE A 88 -18.03 5.38 8.45
CA ILE A 88 -18.00 5.38 6.98
C ILE A 88 -18.81 4.16 6.51
N PRO A 89 -20.09 4.31 6.11
CA PRO A 89 -20.96 3.17 5.85
C PRO A 89 -20.66 2.48 4.51
N THR A 90 -20.24 3.25 3.52
CA THR A 90 -19.97 2.82 2.15
C THR A 90 -18.50 2.99 1.80
N GLN A 91 -17.97 2.12 0.95
CA GLN A 91 -16.61 2.22 0.41
C GLN A 91 -15.46 2.21 1.43
N ALA A 92 -15.69 1.75 2.67
CA ALA A 92 -14.64 1.71 3.70
C ALA A 92 -13.47 0.77 3.34
N GLU A 93 -13.75 -0.36 2.66
CA GLU A 93 -12.69 -1.26 2.17
C GLU A 93 -11.87 -0.60 1.06
N GLU A 94 -12.56 0.06 0.12
CA GLU A 94 -11.96 0.79 -0.99
C GLU A 94 -11.12 1.97 -0.49
N LEU A 95 -11.55 2.68 0.55
CA LEU A 95 -10.79 3.72 1.21
C LEU A 95 -9.48 3.18 1.78
N VAL A 96 -9.55 2.17 2.65
CA VAL A 96 -8.36 1.57 3.28
C VAL A 96 -7.42 0.98 2.23
N LEU A 97 -7.95 0.29 1.22
CA LEU A 97 -7.17 -0.26 0.12
C LEU A 97 -6.49 0.84 -0.69
N THR A 98 -7.19 1.94 -0.99
CA THR A 98 -6.60 3.04 -1.76
C THR A 98 -5.51 3.76 -0.95
N THR A 99 -5.74 3.99 0.35
CA THR A 99 -4.71 4.52 1.26
C THR A 99 -3.49 3.63 1.26
N LEU A 100 -3.67 2.30 1.38
CA LEU A 100 -2.57 1.34 1.36
C LEU A 100 -1.79 1.39 0.04
N VAL A 101 -2.49 1.43 -1.09
CA VAL A 101 -1.88 1.58 -2.43
C VAL A 101 -1.06 2.87 -2.53
N ILE A 102 -1.56 4.00 -2.03
CA ILE A 102 -0.84 5.27 -2.08
C ILE A 102 0.42 5.20 -1.21
N VAL A 103 0.29 4.77 0.04
CA VAL A 103 1.42 4.67 0.98
C VAL A 103 2.49 3.74 0.42
N TYR A 104 2.09 2.55 -0.01
CA TYR A 104 3.02 1.55 -0.53
C TYR A 104 3.60 1.96 -1.89
N GLY A 105 2.82 2.64 -2.73
CA GLY A 105 3.30 3.21 -3.99
C GLY A 105 4.39 4.26 -3.77
N VAL A 106 4.22 5.16 -2.79
CA VAL A 106 5.26 6.14 -2.42
C VAL A 106 6.51 5.44 -1.90
N PHE A 107 6.36 4.38 -1.10
CA PHE A 107 7.49 3.58 -0.64
C PHE A 107 8.27 2.95 -1.79
N VAL A 108 7.59 2.31 -2.74
CA VAL A 108 8.23 1.71 -3.92
C VAL A 108 8.90 2.76 -4.81
N LEU A 109 8.26 3.92 -5.02
CA LEU A 109 8.87 5.02 -5.76
C LEU A 109 10.14 5.56 -5.07
N TRP A 110 10.15 5.60 -3.74
CA TRP A 110 11.36 5.94 -2.99
C TRP A 110 12.45 4.87 -3.17
N LEU A 111 12.13 3.58 -3.10
CA LEU A 111 13.11 2.51 -3.36
C LEU A 111 13.72 2.65 -4.75
N ILE A 112 12.89 2.85 -5.78
CA ILE A 112 13.34 3.14 -7.15
C ILE A 112 14.26 4.36 -7.15
N SER A 113 13.90 5.44 -6.45
CA SER A 113 14.69 6.66 -6.36
C SER A 113 16.07 6.43 -5.72
N VAL A 114 16.13 5.65 -4.64
CA VAL A 114 17.38 5.32 -3.95
C VAL A 114 18.26 4.42 -4.80
N TYR A 115 17.71 3.35 -5.40
CA TYR A 115 18.49 2.36 -6.13
C TYR A 115 18.89 2.81 -7.54
N LEU A 116 18.00 3.45 -8.30
CA LEU A 116 18.28 3.83 -9.70
C LEU A 116 18.91 5.22 -9.84
N PHE A 117 18.54 6.16 -8.97
CA PHE A 117 18.99 7.56 -9.08
C PHE A 117 20.00 7.94 -7.99
N ASN A 118 20.44 6.98 -7.18
CA ASN A 118 21.34 7.18 -6.03
C ASN A 118 20.89 8.36 -5.15
N PHE A 119 19.58 8.48 -4.92
CA PHE A 119 19.03 9.57 -4.13
C PHE A 119 19.56 9.52 -2.69
N THR A 120 20.34 10.52 -2.29
CA THR A 120 21.12 10.53 -1.04
C THR A 120 20.39 11.11 0.16
N LEU A 121 19.30 11.87 -0.06
CA LEU A 121 18.66 12.65 0.99
C LEU A 121 18.07 11.77 2.11
N ILE A 122 17.54 10.61 1.74
CA ILE A 122 16.89 9.67 2.65
C ILE A 122 17.32 8.26 2.24
N LYS A 123 18.45 7.77 2.77
CA LYS A 123 18.90 6.38 2.57
C LYS A 123 18.36 5.41 3.62
N ASN A 124 18.11 5.91 4.83
CA ASN A 124 17.54 5.09 5.89
C ASN A 124 16.01 5.12 5.82
N HIS A 125 15.41 3.94 5.59
CA HIS A 125 13.96 3.76 5.49
C HIS A 125 13.20 4.24 6.74
N LEU A 126 13.85 4.30 7.92
CA LEU A 126 13.21 4.79 9.14
C LEU A 126 12.75 6.25 9.03
N TYR A 127 13.49 7.10 8.30
CA TYR A 127 13.10 8.50 8.06
C TYR A 127 11.92 8.63 7.08
N LEU A 128 11.64 7.58 6.30
CA LEU A 128 10.51 7.54 5.40
C LEU A 128 9.21 7.22 6.14
N ILE A 129 9.29 6.50 7.28
CA ILE A 129 8.10 6.08 8.06
C ILE A 129 7.20 7.28 8.42
N PRO A 130 7.70 8.40 9.00
CA PRO A 130 6.85 9.55 9.29
C PRO A 130 6.20 10.16 8.03
N ILE A 131 6.92 10.20 6.91
CA ILE A 131 6.42 10.74 5.63
C ILE A 131 5.26 9.89 5.12
N LEU A 132 5.41 8.57 5.14
CA LEU A 132 4.38 7.61 4.73
C LEU A 132 3.13 7.72 5.61
N ILE A 133 3.30 7.88 6.92
CA ILE A 133 2.20 8.10 7.86
C ILE A 133 1.45 9.39 7.52
N ILE A 134 2.17 10.50 7.30
CA ILE A 134 1.56 11.79 6.96
C ILE A 134 0.76 11.69 5.65
N ILE A 135 1.33 11.06 4.62
CA ILE A 135 0.64 10.87 3.33
C ILE A 135 -0.63 10.02 3.52
N GLY A 136 -0.53 8.92 4.25
CA GLY A 136 -1.65 8.03 4.52
C GLY A 136 -2.79 8.74 5.28
N ILE A 137 -2.46 9.48 6.33
CA ILE A 137 -3.43 10.24 7.12
C ILE A 137 -4.05 11.37 6.27
N ALA A 138 -3.24 12.15 5.57
CA ALA A 138 -3.70 13.28 4.78
C ALA A 138 -4.70 12.84 3.70
N TYR A 139 -4.38 11.77 2.96
CA TYR A 139 -5.29 11.20 1.98
C TYR A 139 -6.56 10.64 2.63
N SER A 140 -6.42 9.83 3.68
CA SER A 140 -7.56 9.18 4.34
C SER A 140 -8.55 10.21 4.89
N TRP A 141 -8.04 11.27 5.52
CA TRP A 141 -8.85 12.35 6.06
C TRP A 141 -9.57 13.15 4.97
N TRP A 142 -8.88 13.44 3.86
CA TRP A 142 -9.50 14.10 2.71
C TRP A 142 -10.60 13.24 2.08
N ALA A 143 -10.33 11.96 1.87
CA ALA A 143 -11.26 11.03 1.25
C ALA A 143 -12.48 10.77 2.15
N GLU A 144 -12.27 10.59 3.45
CA GLU A 144 -13.34 10.47 4.45
C GLU A 144 -14.31 11.66 4.39
N LYS A 145 -13.80 12.90 4.38
CA LYS A 145 -14.63 14.12 4.28
C LYS A 145 -15.48 14.17 3.00
N LYS A 146 -15.05 13.50 1.94
CA LYS A 146 -15.78 13.42 0.67
C LYS A 146 -16.80 12.29 0.66
N LEU A 147 -16.51 11.17 1.34
CA LEU A 147 -17.39 10.00 1.41
C LEU A 147 -18.52 10.12 2.44
N LYS A 148 -18.37 10.98 3.45
CA LYS A 148 -19.42 11.29 4.44
C LYS A 148 -20.46 12.31 3.97
N LYS A 149 -20.26 12.93 2.81
CA LYS A 149 -21.22 13.86 2.19
C LYS A 149 -22.19 13.10 1.31
#